data_AF-A0ABD3NTN7-F1
#
_entry.id   AF-A0ABD3NTN7-F1
#
_cell.length_a   1.000
_cell.length_b   1.000
_cell.length_c   1.000
_cell.angle_alpha   90.00
_cell.angle_beta   90.00
_cell.angle_gamma   90.00
#
_symmetry.space_group_name_H-M   'P 1'
#
loop_
_entity.id
_entity.type
_entity.pdbx_description
1 polymer ?
#
loop_
_entity_poly.entity_id
_entity_poly.type
_entity_poly.pdbx_seq_one_letter_code
_entity_poly.pdbx_strand_id
1 'polypeptide(L)'
;MSGNNKGDREAELEVFNRFSQIVKEKFSSLADGRDGDAGKDRIDRIDSLYKRPEFASEKRILNDMNNMGLHKGVMSGVACLAFLRFAPRAIGRLMQRRAARNGTMMGGDGASATNNPFHHRSPAGYEFDPPAAVGTRPNNNGRPGFFFRVFRLSLDTFVSLSVGAYASLYFIDKDKMMKKFAEIPLVEGRSLLSEELCGDFAKEFKKFDRRTWDANHPSLTSGVRNVNVDDGRDFRNTILGFVANCRRRGLYEREMRITQGLGDDAIVAIPPPGVPSDIAVSLDDLFEEEERDEVGMNGDDYFDTPFNMGDDEQV
;
A
#
# COMPACT_ATOMS: atom_id res chain seq x y z
N MET A 1 25.60 23.94 -6.15
CA MET A 1 25.43 24.08 -4.69
C MET A 1 24.59 22.90 -4.21
N SER A 2 25.21 21.85 -3.69
CA SER A 2 24.55 20.60 -3.27
C SER A 2 25.17 20.16 -1.93
N GLY A 3 25.09 21.05 -0.93
CA GLY A 3 25.95 21.01 0.26
C GLY A 3 25.27 20.67 1.59
N ASN A 4 23.93 20.64 1.70
CA ASN A 4 23.25 20.47 2.99
C ASN A 4 22.35 19.24 3.13
N ASN A 5 22.20 18.40 2.10
CA ASN A 5 21.18 17.34 2.09
C ASN A 5 21.37 16.23 3.14
N LYS A 6 22.54 16.11 3.79
CA LYS A 6 22.77 15.02 4.75
C LYS A 6 22.02 15.22 6.06
N GLY A 7 22.04 16.43 6.61
CA GLY A 7 21.32 16.74 7.86
C GLY A 7 19.81 16.63 7.70
N ASP A 8 19.29 17.08 6.55
CA ASP A 8 17.86 16.98 6.24
C ASP A 8 17.38 15.53 6.17
N ARG A 9 18.18 14.64 5.57
CA ARG A 9 17.83 13.22 5.48
C ARG A 9 17.81 12.51 6.84
N GLU A 10 18.73 12.84 7.74
CA GLU A 10 18.78 12.24 9.08
C GLU A 10 17.53 12.64 9.90
N ALA A 11 17.19 13.92 9.90
CA ALA A 11 15.97 14.39 10.56
C ALA A 11 14.69 13.87 9.88
N GLU A 12 14.70 13.62 8.57
CA GLU A 12 13.55 13.00 7.88
C GLU A 12 13.35 11.56 8.31
N LEU A 13 14.43 10.78 8.41
CA LEU A 13 14.39 9.42 8.91
C LEU A 13 13.92 9.36 10.37
N GLU A 14 14.31 10.32 11.20
CA GLU A 14 13.84 10.41 12.57
C GLU A 14 12.32 10.66 12.63
N VAL A 15 11.82 11.65 11.90
CA VAL A 15 10.37 11.92 11.78
C VAL A 15 9.66 10.66 11.28
N PHE A 16 10.17 10.03 10.22
CA PHE A 16 9.61 8.80 9.69
C PHE A 16 9.48 7.70 10.75
N ASN A 17 10.56 7.44 11.49
CA ASN A 17 10.58 6.38 12.49
C ASN A 17 9.61 6.65 13.64
N ARG A 18 9.55 7.89 14.15
CA ARG A 18 8.65 8.28 15.25
C ARG A 18 7.18 8.11 14.88
N PHE A 19 6.76 8.68 13.75
CA PHE A 19 5.37 8.59 13.32
C PHE A 19 4.98 7.17 12.89
N SER A 20 5.89 6.43 12.24
CA SER A 20 5.65 5.01 11.92
C SER A 20 5.50 4.15 13.17
N GLN A 21 6.23 4.47 14.24
CA GLN A 21 6.10 3.80 15.51
C GLN A 21 4.73 4.04 16.14
N ILE A 22 4.21 5.27 16.13
CA ILE A 22 2.85 5.58 16.62
C ILE A 22 1.80 4.77 15.87
N VAL A 23 1.88 4.77 14.53
CA VAL A 23 0.98 3.97 13.68
C VAL A 23 1.07 2.50 14.08
N LYS A 24 2.29 1.95 14.14
CA LYS A 24 2.50 0.55 14.50
C LYS A 24 1.92 0.24 15.88
N GLU A 25 2.20 1.04 16.89
CA GLU A 25 1.70 0.84 18.26
C GLU A 25 0.17 0.88 18.31
N LYS A 26 -0.47 1.83 17.62
CA LYS A 26 -1.93 1.92 17.55
C LYS A 26 -2.54 0.71 16.87
N PHE A 27 -2.08 0.36 15.68
CA PHE A 27 -2.60 -0.79 14.95
C PHE A 27 -2.29 -2.12 15.65
N SER A 28 -1.11 -2.26 16.26
CA SER A 28 -0.78 -3.42 17.10
C SER A 28 -1.66 -3.46 18.34
N SER A 29 -1.95 -2.35 19.01
CA SER A 29 -2.86 -2.33 20.16
C SER A 29 -4.31 -2.68 19.81
N LEU A 30 -4.71 -2.44 18.55
CA LEU A 30 -5.99 -2.89 18.01
C LEU A 30 -6.00 -4.40 17.73
N ALA A 31 -4.86 -4.96 17.31
CA ALA A 31 -4.71 -6.38 16.96
C ALA A 31 -4.38 -7.29 18.15
N ASP A 32 -3.57 -6.82 19.10
CA ASP A 32 -3.11 -7.57 20.27
C ASP A 32 -4.20 -7.59 21.36
N GLY A 33 -5.29 -8.30 21.07
CA GLY A 33 -6.17 -8.83 22.11
C GLY A 33 -5.41 -9.93 22.85
N ARG A 34 -4.84 -9.59 24.00
CA ARG A 34 -3.86 -10.41 24.75
C ARG A 34 -4.39 -11.75 25.30
N ASP A 35 -5.67 -12.07 25.08
CA ASP A 35 -6.27 -13.37 25.34
C ASP A 35 -6.82 -13.90 24.02
N GLY A 36 -6.39 -15.10 23.60
CA GLY A 36 -6.47 -15.62 22.22
C GLY A 36 -7.84 -15.67 21.53
N ASP A 37 -8.93 -15.29 22.19
CA ASP A 37 -10.28 -15.11 21.60
C ASP A 37 -10.63 -13.62 21.40
N ALA A 38 -10.13 -12.72 22.26
CA ALA A 38 -10.48 -11.30 22.28
C ALA A 38 -9.95 -10.51 21.06
N GLY A 39 -8.88 -10.99 20.41
CA GLY A 39 -8.32 -10.36 19.21
C GLY A 39 -9.25 -10.49 18.01
N LYS A 40 -9.91 -11.64 17.86
CA LYS A 40 -10.85 -11.88 16.75
C LYS A 40 -12.09 -11.00 16.88
N ASP A 41 -12.64 -10.91 18.09
CA ASP A 41 -13.79 -10.06 18.40
C ASP A 41 -13.52 -8.57 18.11
N ARG A 42 -12.29 -8.09 18.33
CA ARG A 42 -11.90 -6.72 18.02
C ARG A 42 -11.84 -6.44 16.52
N ILE A 43 -11.25 -7.36 15.74
CA ILE A 43 -11.21 -7.22 14.28
C ILE A 43 -12.63 -7.25 13.71
N ASP A 44 -13.47 -8.18 14.18
CA ASP A 44 -14.87 -8.28 13.77
C ASP A 44 -15.66 -7.02 14.18
N ARG A 45 -15.34 -6.42 15.34
CA ARG A 45 -15.89 -5.13 15.76
C ARG A 45 -15.44 -4.00 14.84
N ILE A 46 -14.18 -3.90 14.46
CA ILE A 46 -13.69 -2.89 13.51
C ILE A 46 -14.39 -3.07 12.15
N ASP A 47 -14.49 -4.30 11.65
CA ASP A 47 -15.24 -4.59 10.42
C ASP A 47 -16.72 -4.18 10.55
N SER A 48 -17.33 -4.41 11.72
CA SER A 48 -18.70 -3.96 12.00
C SER A 48 -18.84 -2.44 12.02
N LEU A 49 -17.82 -1.70 12.49
CA LEU A 49 -17.81 -0.23 12.46
C LEU A 49 -17.71 0.27 11.01
N TYR A 50 -16.82 -0.29 10.19
CA TYR A 50 -16.70 0.06 8.77
C TYR A 50 -17.87 -0.41 7.89
N LYS A 51 -18.86 -1.13 8.44
CA LYS A 51 -20.15 -1.37 7.77
C LYS A 51 -21.13 -0.22 7.94
N ARG A 52 -20.91 0.66 8.91
CA ARG A 52 -21.78 1.83 9.13
C ARG A 52 -21.57 2.86 8.01
N PRO A 53 -22.64 3.54 7.56
CA PRO A 53 -22.56 4.50 6.46
C PRO A 53 -21.69 5.72 6.81
N GLU A 54 -21.55 6.04 8.10
CA GLU A 54 -20.73 7.16 8.59
C GLU A 54 -19.23 7.03 8.26
N PHE A 55 -18.71 5.81 8.02
CA PHE A 55 -17.32 5.55 7.65
C PHE A 55 -17.14 5.18 6.16
N ALA A 56 -18.17 5.35 5.33
CA ALA A 56 -18.16 4.87 3.94
C ALA A 56 -17.12 5.57 3.06
N SER A 57 -16.86 6.85 3.32
CA SER A 57 -15.88 7.69 2.61
C SER A 57 -14.44 7.27 2.92
N GLU A 58 -14.09 7.13 4.20
CA GLU A 58 -12.79 6.64 4.67
C GLU A 58 -12.53 5.24 4.13
N LYS A 59 -13.52 4.35 4.21
CA LYS A 59 -13.43 3.00 3.64
C LYS A 59 -13.12 3.02 2.14
N ARG A 60 -13.71 3.94 1.38
CA ARG A 60 -13.42 4.10 -0.04
C ARG A 60 -11.96 4.51 -0.25
N ILE A 61 -11.45 5.49 0.51
CA ILE A 61 -10.05 5.91 0.42
C ILE A 61 -9.09 4.77 0.80
N LEU A 62 -9.36 4.04 1.87
CA LEU A 62 -8.53 2.91 2.30
C LEU A 62 -8.55 1.78 1.29
N ASN A 63 -9.70 1.48 0.69
CA ASN A 63 -9.79 0.50 -0.38
C ASN A 63 -9.02 0.97 -1.63
N ASP A 64 -9.11 2.25 -1.99
CA ASP A 64 -8.35 2.83 -3.10
C ASP A 64 -6.85 2.76 -2.84
N MET A 65 -6.40 3.02 -1.61
CA MET A 65 -5.00 2.89 -1.17
C MET A 65 -4.52 1.43 -1.24
N ASN A 66 -5.31 0.48 -0.72
CA ASN A 66 -4.98 -0.95 -0.74
C ASN A 66 -4.95 -1.53 -2.17
N ASN A 67 -5.75 -0.96 -3.08
CA ASN A 67 -5.76 -1.38 -4.48
C ASN A 67 -4.64 -0.72 -5.32
N MET A 68 -3.89 0.25 -4.78
CA MET A 68 -2.73 0.82 -5.47
C MET A 68 -1.62 -0.24 -5.58
N GLY A 69 -1.13 -0.46 -6.79
CA GLY A 69 -0.11 -1.48 -7.06
C GLY A 69 -0.63 -2.90 -7.17
N LEU A 70 -1.66 -3.30 -6.39
CA LEU A 70 -2.21 -4.67 -6.40
C LEU A 70 -2.63 -5.11 -7.80
N HIS A 71 -3.42 -4.30 -8.51
CA HIS A 71 -3.87 -4.63 -9.86
C HIS A 71 -2.69 -4.81 -10.84
N LYS A 72 -1.68 -3.94 -10.75
CA LYS A 72 -0.48 -4.00 -11.60
C LYS A 72 0.35 -5.25 -11.30
N GLY A 73 0.50 -5.61 -10.01
CA GLY A 73 1.21 -6.81 -9.62
C GLY A 73 0.46 -8.11 -9.94
N VAL A 74 -0.87 -8.12 -9.85
CA VAL A 74 -1.68 -9.25 -10.33
C VAL A 74 -1.49 -9.43 -11.84
N MET A 75 -1.55 -8.34 -12.61
CA MET A 75 -1.31 -8.41 -14.06
C MET A 75 0.11 -8.90 -14.41
N SER A 76 1.14 -8.43 -13.71
CA SER A 76 2.51 -8.89 -13.94
C SER A 76 2.71 -10.35 -13.54
N GLY A 77 2.06 -10.81 -12.46
CA GLY A 77 2.05 -12.21 -12.05
C GLY A 77 1.41 -13.10 -13.11
N VAL A 78 0.22 -12.73 -13.61
CA VAL A 78 -0.47 -13.46 -14.70
C VAL A 78 0.37 -13.47 -15.97
N ALA A 79 0.99 -12.34 -16.34
CA ALA A 79 1.87 -12.26 -17.51
C ALA A 79 3.12 -13.15 -17.35
N CYS A 80 3.74 -13.17 -16.17
CA CYS A 80 4.87 -14.04 -15.84
C CYS A 80 4.47 -15.52 -15.96
N LEU A 81 3.32 -15.90 -15.42
CA LEU A 81 2.80 -17.27 -15.51
C LEU A 81 2.55 -17.68 -16.97
N ALA A 82 1.93 -16.80 -17.76
CA ALA A 82 1.72 -17.04 -19.18
C ALA A 82 3.05 -17.20 -19.92
N PHE A 83 4.03 -16.33 -19.65
CA PHE A 83 5.36 -16.41 -20.24
C PHE A 83 6.05 -17.74 -19.92
N LEU A 84 6.11 -18.16 -18.66
CA LEU A 84 6.73 -19.44 -18.25
C LEU A 84 6.06 -20.66 -18.93
N ARG A 85 4.75 -20.57 -19.17
CA ARG A 85 3.97 -21.66 -19.79
C ARG A 85 4.08 -21.71 -21.31
N PHE A 86 4.15 -20.56 -21.98
CA PHE A 86 4.16 -20.47 -23.44
C PHE A 86 5.56 -20.32 -24.05
N ALA A 87 6.50 -19.68 -23.36
CA ALA A 87 7.85 -19.40 -23.87
C ALA A 87 8.61 -20.67 -24.30
N PRO A 88 8.61 -21.79 -23.54
CA PRO A 88 9.32 -23.00 -23.96
C PRO A 88 8.81 -23.56 -25.29
N ARG A 89 7.49 -23.51 -25.53
CA ARG A 89 6.89 -23.94 -26.80
C ARG A 89 7.22 -22.97 -27.93
N ALA A 90 7.20 -21.67 -27.66
CA ALA A 90 7.56 -20.66 -28.65
C ALA A 90 9.04 -20.74 -29.05
N ILE A 91 9.95 -20.86 -28.08
CA ILE A 91 11.40 -21.02 -28.29
C ILE A 91 11.68 -22.33 -29.03
N GLY A 92 11.03 -23.43 -28.65
CA GLY A 92 11.16 -24.71 -29.35
C GLY A 92 10.76 -24.61 -30.83
N ARG A 93 9.64 -23.95 -31.15
CA ARG A 93 9.22 -23.70 -32.54
C ARG A 93 10.21 -22.79 -33.27
N LEU A 94 10.76 -21.78 -32.60
CA LEU A 94 11.71 -20.85 -33.20
C LEU A 94 13.05 -21.54 -33.52
N MET A 95 13.55 -22.38 -32.62
CA MET A 95 14.76 -23.18 -32.83
C MET A 95 14.56 -24.21 -33.95
N GLN A 96 13.42 -24.90 -33.99
CA GLN A 96 13.10 -25.82 -35.10
C GLN A 96 13.06 -25.10 -36.45
N ARG A 97 12.47 -23.90 -36.51
CA ARG A 97 12.47 -23.08 -37.73
C ARG A 97 13.88 -22.65 -38.15
N ARG A 98 14.75 -22.29 -37.21
CA ARG A 98 16.15 -21.96 -37.50
C ARG A 98 16.94 -23.17 -37.98
N ALA A 99 16.77 -24.33 -37.35
CA ALA A 99 17.42 -25.57 -37.76
C ALA A 99 16.97 -26.01 -39.16
N ALA A 100 15.66 -25.95 -39.45
CA ALA A 100 15.15 -26.25 -40.79
C ALA A 100 15.71 -25.29 -41.84
N ARG A 101 15.75 -23.99 -41.56
CA ARG A 101 16.23 -22.96 -42.50
C ARG A 101 17.73 -23.04 -42.78
N ASN A 102 18.56 -23.43 -41.81
CA ASN A 102 19.98 -23.70 -42.05
C ASN A 102 20.22 -25.02 -42.77
N GLY A 103 19.28 -25.97 -42.74
CA GLY A 103 19.35 -27.23 -43.47
C GLY A 103 18.89 -27.16 -44.93
N THR A 104 18.31 -26.05 -45.41
CA THR A 104 17.77 -25.94 -46.78
C THR A 104 18.54 -24.99 -47.70
N MET A 105 19.72 -24.47 -47.29
CA MET A 105 20.58 -23.65 -48.15
C MET A 105 21.75 -24.40 -48.81
N MET A 106 21.76 -25.74 -48.75
CA MET A 106 22.47 -26.59 -49.72
C MET A 106 21.47 -27.53 -50.37
N GLY A 107 20.81 -27.10 -51.44
CA GLY A 107 19.93 -28.00 -52.20
C GLY A 107 18.83 -27.34 -53.02
N GLY A 108 19.18 -26.38 -53.87
CA GLY A 108 18.44 -26.06 -55.09
C GLY A 108 19.50 -25.68 -56.13
N ASP A 109 19.55 -26.18 -57.35
CA ASP A 109 18.69 -27.09 -58.09
C ASP A 109 19.58 -27.89 -59.05
N GLY A 110 19.25 -29.15 -59.30
CA GLY A 110 20.03 -29.95 -60.23
C GLY A 110 19.40 -31.29 -60.50
N ALA A 111 18.37 -31.30 -61.35
CA ALA A 111 18.03 -32.48 -62.12
C ALA A 111 19.26 -32.93 -62.92
N SER A 112 20.01 -33.90 -62.41
CA SER A 112 20.83 -34.78 -63.22
C SER A 112 21.22 -36.00 -62.39
N ALA A 113 20.76 -37.15 -62.85
CA ALA A 113 21.28 -38.44 -62.43
C ALA A 113 22.76 -38.52 -62.86
N THR A 114 23.68 -38.25 -61.94
CA THR A 114 25.08 -38.61 -62.13
C THR A 114 25.51 -39.52 -60.98
N ASN A 115 25.59 -40.82 -61.31
CA ASN A 115 26.42 -41.81 -60.61
C ASN A 115 27.78 -41.19 -60.28
N ASN A 116 28.06 -40.97 -59.00
CA ASN A 116 29.43 -40.72 -58.53
C ASN A 116 30.00 -42.04 -57.96
N PRO A 117 30.90 -42.73 -58.70
CA PRO A 117 31.51 -43.98 -58.26
C PRO A 117 32.73 -43.78 -57.33
N PHE A 118 32.96 -42.58 -56.81
CA PHE A 118 34.16 -42.23 -56.03
C PHE A 118 33.91 -42.02 -54.53
N HIS A 119 32.91 -42.68 -53.93
CA HIS A 119 32.92 -42.92 -52.48
C HIS A 119 33.87 -44.09 -52.15
N HIS A 120 35.16 -43.85 -52.37
CA HIS A 120 36.20 -44.70 -51.81
C HIS A 120 36.35 -44.41 -50.32
N ARG A 121 36.08 -45.47 -49.55
CA ARG A 121 36.46 -45.69 -48.15
C ARG A 121 37.75 -44.95 -47.77
N SER A 122 37.64 -43.98 -46.88
CA SER A 122 38.75 -43.57 -46.02
C SER A 122 38.54 -44.21 -44.65
N PRO A 123 39.40 -45.15 -44.21
CA PRO A 123 39.42 -45.63 -42.84
C PRO A 123 40.28 -44.66 -42.00
N ALA A 124 39.81 -44.32 -40.81
CA ALA A 124 40.55 -43.54 -39.80
C ALA A 124 40.74 -42.04 -40.10
N GLY A 125 39.64 -41.29 -40.02
CA GLY A 125 39.65 -39.87 -39.66
C GLY A 125 38.60 -39.66 -38.60
N TYR A 126 38.94 -39.00 -37.49
CA TYR A 126 37.99 -38.64 -36.43
C TYR A 126 36.77 -37.94 -37.05
N GLU A 127 35.68 -38.68 -37.19
CA GLU A 127 34.37 -38.14 -37.50
C GLU A 127 33.93 -37.38 -36.25
N PHE A 128 33.99 -36.06 -36.32
CA PHE A 128 33.41 -35.21 -35.30
C PHE A 128 31.92 -35.52 -35.35
N ASP A 129 31.44 -36.33 -34.40
CA ASP A 129 30.05 -36.79 -34.33
C ASP A 129 29.15 -35.59 -34.62
N PRO A 130 28.45 -35.55 -35.78
CA PRO A 130 27.49 -34.49 -36.02
C PRO A 130 26.52 -34.56 -34.84
N PRO A 131 26.19 -33.44 -34.17
CA PRO A 131 25.34 -33.46 -32.99
C PRO A 131 24.11 -34.26 -33.35
N ALA A 132 23.97 -35.43 -32.72
CA ALA A 132 23.13 -36.54 -33.16
C ALA A 132 21.91 -36.00 -33.90
N ALA A 133 21.91 -36.15 -35.23
CA ALA A 133 20.80 -35.69 -36.04
C ALA A 133 19.54 -36.28 -35.41
N VAL A 134 18.71 -35.38 -34.88
CA VAL A 134 17.43 -35.64 -34.22
C VAL A 134 16.46 -36.20 -35.27
N GLY A 135 16.73 -37.43 -35.69
CA GLY A 135 16.05 -38.17 -36.74
C GLY A 135 15.59 -39.55 -36.27
N THR A 136 16.00 -40.00 -35.08
CA THR A 136 15.24 -41.01 -34.35
C THR A 136 13.90 -40.37 -33.99
N ARG A 137 12.85 -40.77 -34.72
CA ARG A 137 11.45 -40.55 -34.34
C ARG A 137 11.36 -40.71 -32.83
N PRO A 138 11.07 -39.64 -32.07
CA PRO A 138 11.06 -39.73 -30.62
C PRO A 138 10.04 -40.81 -30.29
N ASN A 139 10.52 -41.93 -29.74
CA ASN A 139 9.67 -42.97 -29.24
C ASN A 139 8.70 -42.27 -28.27
N ASN A 140 7.41 -42.29 -28.59
CA ASN A 140 6.37 -41.38 -28.05
C ASN A 140 6.13 -41.56 -26.52
N ASN A 141 6.98 -42.34 -25.87
CA ASN A 141 6.94 -42.73 -24.46
C ASN A 141 7.64 -41.71 -23.53
N GLY A 142 8.34 -40.70 -24.07
CA GLY A 142 8.99 -39.64 -23.28
C GLY A 142 8.06 -38.54 -22.76
N ARG A 143 6.75 -38.81 -22.58
CA ARG A 143 5.85 -37.81 -21.98
C ARG A 143 6.31 -37.58 -20.54
N PRO A 144 6.62 -36.33 -20.12
CA PRO A 144 6.97 -36.07 -18.73
C PRO A 144 5.84 -36.58 -17.84
N GLY A 145 6.20 -37.41 -16.86
CA GLY A 145 5.27 -38.03 -15.93
C GLY A 145 4.38 -37.00 -15.25
N PHE A 146 3.19 -37.41 -14.81
CA PHE A 146 2.21 -36.54 -14.17
C PHE A 146 2.82 -35.71 -13.03
N PHE A 147 3.65 -36.32 -12.19
CA PHE A 147 4.36 -35.65 -11.09
C PHE A 147 5.23 -34.48 -11.55
N PHE A 148 5.97 -34.63 -12.66
CA PHE A 148 6.79 -33.55 -13.20
C PHE A 148 5.95 -32.36 -13.67
N ARG A 149 4.74 -32.63 -14.20
CA ARG A 149 3.81 -31.56 -14.63
C ARG A 149 3.23 -30.82 -13.45
N VAL A 150 2.87 -31.52 -12.37
CA VAL A 150 2.35 -30.90 -11.14
C VAL A 150 3.44 -30.07 -10.47
N PHE A 151 4.63 -30.63 -10.28
CA PHE A 151 5.78 -29.91 -9.69
C PHE A 151 6.16 -28.66 -10.50
N ARG A 152 6.18 -28.76 -11.83
CA ARG A 152 6.43 -27.60 -12.69
C ARG A 152 5.33 -26.55 -12.55
N LEU A 153 4.07 -26.97 -12.52
CA LEU A 153 2.95 -26.03 -12.33
C LEU A 153 3.05 -25.30 -10.99
N SER A 154 3.39 -26.01 -9.90
CA SER A 154 3.55 -25.38 -8.59
C SER A 154 4.72 -24.40 -8.57
N LEU A 155 5.85 -24.75 -9.20
CA LEU A 155 7.01 -23.86 -9.29
C LEU A 155 6.70 -22.61 -10.14
N ASP A 156 6.07 -22.78 -11.30
CA ASP A 156 5.65 -21.67 -12.16
C ASP A 156 4.67 -20.74 -11.41
N THR A 157 3.72 -21.33 -10.65
CA THR A 157 2.75 -20.57 -9.84
C THR A 157 3.46 -19.79 -8.74
N PHE A 158 4.36 -20.44 -8.00
CA PHE A 158 5.13 -19.80 -6.91
C PHE A 158 5.97 -18.63 -7.43
N VAL A 159 6.71 -18.82 -8.53
CA VAL A 159 7.53 -17.77 -9.13
C VAL A 159 6.66 -16.63 -9.63
N SER A 160 5.54 -16.93 -10.30
CA SER A 160 4.63 -15.91 -10.82
C SER A 160 3.96 -15.09 -9.70
N LEU A 161 3.56 -15.74 -8.60
CA LEU A 161 3.00 -15.07 -7.43
C LEU A 161 4.05 -14.19 -6.76
N SER A 162 5.29 -14.69 -6.60
CA SER A 162 6.40 -13.91 -6.05
C SER A 162 6.67 -12.67 -6.89
N VAL A 163 6.79 -12.81 -8.20
CA VAL A 163 6.97 -11.67 -9.12
C VAL A 163 5.79 -10.71 -9.04
N GLY A 164 4.56 -11.22 -8.96
CA GLY A 164 3.36 -10.40 -8.79
C GLY A 164 3.38 -9.60 -7.49
N ALA A 165 3.75 -10.22 -6.37
CA ALA A 165 3.86 -9.57 -5.07
C ALA A 165 4.96 -8.49 -5.06
N TYR A 166 6.15 -8.80 -5.58
CA TYR A 166 7.23 -7.83 -5.72
C TYR A 166 6.86 -6.66 -6.63
N ALA A 167 6.20 -6.94 -7.76
CA ALA A 167 5.72 -5.91 -8.68
C ALA A 167 4.62 -5.06 -8.04
N SER A 168 3.70 -5.64 -7.27
CA SER A 168 2.71 -4.88 -6.50
C SER A 168 3.42 -3.86 -5.62
N LEU A 169 4.42 -4.29 -4.83
CA LEU A 169 5.19 -3.40 -3.95
C LEU A 169 5.95 -2.31 -4.73
N TYR A 170 6.53 -2.68 -5.88
CA TYR A 170 7.28 -1.74 -6.71
C TYR A 170 6.38 -0.69 -7.39
N PHE A 171 5.16 -1.08 -7.77
CA PHE A 171 4.20 -0.21 -8.45
C PHE A 171 3.23 0.51 -7.50
N ILE A 172 3.39 0.38 -6.18
CA ILE A 172 2.73 1.27 -5.23
C ILE A 172 3.26 2.68 -5.47
N ASP A 173 2.38 3.53 -5.95
CA ASP A 173 2.61 4.96 -6.06
C ASP A 173 2.59 5.54 -4.64
N LYS A 174 3.76 5.54 -4.00
CA LYS A 174 3.95 5.99 -2.62
C LYS A 174 3.48 7.42 -2.46
N ASP A 175 3.75 8.28 -3.43
CA ASP A 175 3.37 9.69 -3.39
C ASP A 175 1.84 9.85 -3.38
N LYS A 176 1.14 9.08 -4.21
CA LYS A 176 -0.33 9.09 -4.24
C LYS A 176 -0.92 8.50 -2.96
N MET A 177 -0.34 7.43 -2.43
CA MET A 177 -0.76 6.81 -1.18
C MET A 177 -0.60 7.79 0.00
N MET A 178 0.57 8.43 0.10
CA MET A 178 0.86 9.41 1.15
C MET A 178 -0.04 10.65 1.03
N LYS A 179 -0.29 11.14 -0.19
CA LYS A 179 -1.26 12.21 -0.42
C LYS A 179 -2.66 11.82 0.07
N LYS A 180 -3.12 10.61 -0.27
CA LYS A 180 -4.42 10.10 0.17
C LYS A 180 -4.50 9.95 1.68
N PHE A 181 -3.41 9.50 2.31
CA PHE A 181 -3.30 9.42 3.77
C PHE A 181 -3.47 10.79 4.42
N ALA A 182 -2.77 11.82 3.93
CA ALA A 182 -2.90 13.19 4.45
C ALA A 182 -4.33 13.77 4.27
N GLU A 183 -5.07 13.34 3.26
CA GLU A 183 -6.46 13.76 2.99
C GLU A 183 -7.50 13.08 3.90
N ILE A 184 -7.16 12.01 4.63
CA ILE A 184 -8.12 11.23 5.44
C ILE A 184 -8.90 12.09 6.45
N PRO A 185 -8.31 13.06 7.18
CA PRO A 185 -9.08 13.86 8.13
C PRO A 185 -10.15 14.75 7.49
N LEU A 186 -10.03 15.07 6.20
CA LEU A 186 -10.96 15.94 5.49
C LEU A 186 -12.21 15.22 4.95
N VAL A 187 -12.30 13.89 5.09
CA VAL A 187 -13.41 13.12 4.50
C VAL A 187 -14.75 13.42 5.17
N GLU A 188 -15.82 13.30 4.38
CA GLU A 188 -17.20 13.28 4.87
C GLU A 188 -17.41 12.18 5.93
N GLY A 189 -18.35 12.39 6.85
CA GLY A 189 -18.70 11.46 7.90
C GLY A 189 -17.70 11.43 9.05
N ARG A 190 -17.49 10.24 9.62
CA ARG A 190 -16.52 9.96 10.68
C ARG A 190 -15.29 9.30 10.07
N SER A 191 -14.13 9.57 10.66
CA SER A 191 -12.89 8.90 10.30
C SER A 191 -12.28 8.27 11.54
N LEU A 192 -12.31 6.94 11.60
CA LEU A 192 -11.76 6.18 12.71
C LEU A 192 -10.25 6.41 12.82
N LEU A 193 -9.56 6.52 11.68
CA LEU A 193 -8.13 6.80 11.68
C LEU A 193 -7.81 8.19 12.19
N SER A 194 -8.62 9.19 11.86
CA SER A 194 -8.43 10.55 12.34
C SER A 194 -8.69 10.62 13.85
N GLU A 195 -9.77 9.98 14.32
CA GLU A 195 -10.10 9.90 15.75
C GLU A 195 -8.95 9.26 16.57
N GLU A 196 -8.33 8.21 16.04
CA GLU A 196 -7.27 7.47 16.75
C GLU A 196 -5.86 8.08 16.60
N LEU A 197 -5.55 8.70 15.46
CA LEU A 197 -4.20 9.17 15.14
C LEU A 197 -3.99 10.67 15.34
N CYS A 198 -5.02 11.51 15.15
CA CYS A 198 -4.83 12.97 15.17
C CYS A 198 -4.24 13.46 16.49
N GLY A 199 -4.71 12.93 17.64
CA GLY A 199 -4.21 13.32 18.96
C GLY A 199 -2.73 13.00 19.15
N ASP A 200 -2.32 11.77 18.86
CA ASP A 200 -0.94 11.34 19.03
C ASP A 200 0.00 11.97 17.99
N PHE A 201 -0.47 12.15 16.76
CA PHE A 201 0.30 12.82 15.72
C PHE A 201 0.52 14.29 16.06
N ALA A 202 -0.49 15.01 16.52
CA ALA A 202 -0.35 16.40 16.95
C ALA A 202 0.62 16.52 18.14
N LYS A 203 0.50 15.61 19.12
CA LYS A 203 1.41 15.57 20.28
C LYS A 203 2.85 15.30 19.89
N GLU A 204 3.10 14.36 18.98
CA GLU A 204 4.45 14.06 18.49
C GLU A 204 4.99 15.17 17.60
N PHE A 205 4.15 15.76 16.75
CA PHE A 205 4.48 16.88 15.87
C PHE A 205 5.06 18.08 16.66
N LYS A 206 4.43 18.42 17.79
CA LYS A 206 4.86 19.51 18.68
C LYS A 206 6.24 19.30 19.31
N LYS A 207 6.75 18.07 19.38
CA LYS A 207 8.09 17.79 19.94
C LYS A 207 9.22 18.22 19.02
N PHE A 208 8.96 18.39 17.72
CA PHE A 208 9.95 18.82 16.76
C PHE A 208 10.01 20.34 16.67
N ASP A 209 11.22 20.89 16.46
CA ASP A 209 11.41 22.33 16.28
C ASP A 209 10.60 22.82 15.06
N ARG A 210 10.04 24.03 15.16
CA ARG A 210 9.24 24.67 14.10
C ARG A 210 9.99 24.73 12.77
N ARG A 211 11.32 24.87 12.80
CA ARG A 211 12.19 24.90 11.61
C ARG A 211 12.22 23.58 10.84
N THR A 212 11.83 22.47 11.46
CA THR A 212 11.73 21.16 10.82
C THR A 212 10.60 21.12 9.78
N TRP A 213 9.60 21.98 9.97
CA TRP A 213 8.38 22.04 9.19
C TRP A 213 8.41 23.21 8.21
N ASP A 214 8.02 22.96 6.96
CA ASP A 214 7.96 24.02 5.95
C ASP A 214 6.76 24.93 6.19
N ALA A 215 7.01 26.19 6.51
CA ALA A 215 5.97 27.20 6.67
C ALA A 215 5.24 27.52 5.36
N ASN A 216 5.85 27.23 4.20
CA ASN A 216 5.25 27.42 2.88
C ASN A 216 4.48 26.20 2.38
N HIS A 217 4.27 25.21 3.24
CA HIS A 217 3.62 23.96 2.84
C HIS A 217 2.21 24.23 2.29
N PRO A 218 1.80 23.56 1.19
CA PRO A 218 0.50 23.78 0.55
C PRO A 218 -0.68 23.55 1.47
N SER A 219 -0.55 22.63 2.43
CA SER A 219 -1.59 22.35 3.42
C SER A 219 -1.71 23.43 4.50
N LEU A 220 -0.87 24.47 4.51
CA LEU A 220 -0.99 25.61 5.41
C LEU A 220 -1.52 26.85 4.67
N THR A 221 -1.23 26.95 3.37
CA THR A 221 -1.73 28.04 2.53
C THR A 221 -3.11 27.71 1.98
N SER A 222 -4.14 28.51 2.29
CA SER A 222 -5.51 28.38 1.76
C SER A 222 -5.64 28.60 0.23
N GLY A 223 -4.56 28.47 -0.55
CA GLY A 223 -4.53 28.65 -1.99
C GLY A 223 -4.11 27.36 -2.69
N VAL A 224 -4.92 26.94 -3.67
CA VAL A 224 -4.60 25.84 -4.60
C VAL A 224 -3.36 26.22 -5.40
N ARG A 225 -2.17 25.97 -4.86
CA ARG A 225 -0.92 26.00 -5.63
C ARG A 225 -0.77 24.65 -6.30
N ASN A 226 -0.67 24.67 -7.63
CA ASN A 226 -0.22 23.53 -8.42
C ASN A 226 1.25 23.28 -8.06
N VAL A 227 1.48 22.50 -7.01
CA VAL A 227 2.83 22.02 -6.67
C VAL A 227 3.23 21.05 -7.78
N ASN A 228 4.35 21.34 -8.43
CA ASN A 228 4.95 20.43 -9.40
C ASN A 228 5.22 19.10 -8.67
N VAL A 229 4.58 18.04 -9.16
CA VAL A 229 4.49 16.73 -8.50
C VAL A 229 5.80 15.93 -8.58
N ASP A 230 6.82 16.46 -9.26
CA ASP A 230 8.04 15.73 -9.61
C ASP A 230 9.18 15.84 -8.58
N ASP A 231 9.11 16.76 -7.61
CA ASP A 231 10.00 16.73 -6.46
C ASP A 231 9.40 15.77 -5.43
N GLY A 232 10.01 14.59 -5.31
CA GLY A 232 9.55 13.49 -4.46
C GLY A 232 8.98 14.00 -3.13
N ARG A 233 7.74 13.64 -2.83
CA ARG A 233 7.07 14.20 -1.65
C ARG A 233 7.71 13.65 -0.40
N ASP A 234 8.47 14.49 0.28
CA ASP A 234 9.07 14.18 1.57
C ASP A 234 7.99 13.71 2.56
N PHE A 235 8.32 12.68 3.34
CA PHE A 235 7.39 12.13 4.33
C PHE A 235 6.91 13.20 5.32
N ARG A 236 7.76 14.20 5.61
CA ARG A 236 7.42 15.36 6.44
C ARG A 236 6.22 16.14 5.95
N ASN A 237 6.12 16.35 4.63
CA ASN A 237 5.00 17.07 4.00
C ASN A 237 3.68 16.32 4.19
N THR A 238 3.74 14.99 4.17
CA THR A 238 2.59 14.13 4.43
C THR A 238 2.11 14.27 5.88
N ILE A 239 3.03 14.24 6.84
CA ILE A 239 2.71 14.39 8.25
C ILE A 239 2.17 15.79 8.56
N LEU A 240 2.83 16.84 8.05
CA LEU A 240 2.36 18.21 8.20
C LEU A 240 0.96 18.39 7.60
N GLY A 241 0.72 17.84 6.41
CA GLY A 241 -0.59 17.86 5.77
C GLY A 241 -1.65 17.14 6.59
N PHE A 242 -1.33 15.97 7.13
CA PHE A 242 -2.23 15.20 8.00
C PHE A 242 -2.59 15.99 9.27
N VAL A 243 -1.59 16.50 10.00
CA VAL A 243 -1.81 17.27 11.24
C VAL A 243 -2.57 18.56 10.99
N ALA A 244 -2.26 19.28 9.90
CA ALA A 244 -3.01 20.46 9.49
C ALA A 244 -4.48 20.12 9.19
N ASN A 245 -4.74 19.01 8.51
CA ASN A 245 -6.09 18.56 8.21
C ASN A 245 -6.85 18.05 9.44
N CYS A 246 -6.17 17.43 10.41
CA CYS A 246 -6.75 17.13 11.73
C CYS A 246 -7.22 18.42 12.42
N ARG A 247 -6.40 19.47 12.40
CA ARG A 247 -6.78 20.77 12.98
C ARG A 247 -7.97 21.39 12.26
N ARG A 248 -7.98 21.38 10.93
CA ARG A 248 -9.14 21.84 10.12
C ARG A 248 -10.42 21.11 10.52
N ARG A 249 -10.34 19.78 10.61
CA ARG A 249 -11.46 18.93 11.02
C ARG A 249 -11.97 19.34 12.40
N GLY A 250 -11.08 19.52 13.37
CA GLY A 250 -11.43 19.94 14.73
C GLY A 250 -12.13 21.32 14.78
N LEU A 251 -11.64 22.29 14.02
CA LEU A 251 -12.27 23.61 13.89
C LEU A 251 -13.69 23.51 13.30
N TYR A 252 -13.82 22.76 12.20
CA TYR A 252 -15.09 22.56 11.52
C TYR A 252 -16.12 21.80 12.37
N GLU A 253 -15.68 20.75 13.07
CA GLU A 253 -16.54 20.01 14.00
C GLU A 253 -17.00 20.89 15.17
N ARG A 254 -16.12 21.75 15.72
CA ARG A 254 -16.48 22.69 16.78
C ARG A 254 -17.54 23.68 16.32
N GLU A 255 -17.38 24.27 15.13
CA GLU A 255 -18.38 25.15 14.53
C GLU A 255 -19.72 24.43 14.33
N MET A 256 -19.68 23.19 13.84
CA MET A 256 -20.87 22.35 13.69
C MET A 256 -21.56 22.05 15.02
N ARG A 257 -20.82 21.82 16.11
CA ARG A 257 -21.42 21.62 17.46
C ARG A 257 -22.16 22.87 17.91
N ILE A 258 -21.53 24.03 17.78
CA ILE A 258 -22.10 25.33 18.17
C ILE A 258 -23.37 25.62 17.36
N THR A 259 -23.31 25.47 16.03
CA THR A 259 -24.47 25.73 15.15
C THR A 259 -25.65 24.80 15.42
N GLN A 260 -25.40 23.58 15.87
CA GLN A 260 -26.44 22.59 16.19
C GLN A 260 -26.88 22.60 17.66
N GLY A 261 -26.27 23.42 18.51
CA GLY A 261 -26.54 23.41 19.96
C GLY A 261 -26.15 22.10 20.63
N LEU A 262 -25.15 21.40 20.10
CA LEU A 262 -24.61 20.18 20.67
C LEU A 262 -23.54 20.51 21.73
N GLY A 263 -23.42 19.68 22.76
CA GLY A 263 -22.34 19.80 23.74
C GLY A 263 -20.97 19.48 23.15
N ASP A 264 -19.90 19.85 23.87
CA ASP A 264 -18.51 19.73 23.38
C ASP A 264 -18.08 18.29 23.06
N ASP A 265 -18.62 17.32 23.80
CA ASP A 265 -18.35 15.89 23.63
C ASP A 265 -19.26 15.20 22.60
N ALA A 266 -20.18 15.95 21.99
CA ALA A 266 -21.08 15.36 21.01
C ALA A 266 -20.31 14.91 19.76
N ILE A 267 -20.61 13.69 19.33
CA ILE A 267 -20.07 13.12 18.10
C ILE A 267 -20.76 13.80 16.91
N VAL A 268 -19.97 14.43 16.04
CA VAL A 268 -20.46 15.11 14.84
C VAL A 268 -20.07 14.30 13.60
N ALA A 269 -21.04 14.04 12.72
CA ALA A 269 -20.78 13.51 11.40
C ALA A 269 -20.64 14.66 10.39
N ILE A 270 -19.55 14.67 9.65
CA ILE A 270 -19.26 15.74 8.67
C ILE A 270 -20.13 15.53 7.43
N PRO A 271 -20.90 16.54 6.97
CA PRO A 271 -21.72 16.40 5.78
C PRO A 271 -20.84 16.31 4.50
N PRO A 272 -21.38 15.76 3.40
CA PRO A 272 -20.73 15.86 2.08
C PRO A 272 -20.51 17.33 1.68
N PRO A 273 -19.39 17.68 1.00
CA PRO A 273 -18.34 16.82 0.47
C PRO A 273 -17.20 16.46 1.46
N GLY A 274 -17.30 16.85 2.73
CA GLY A 274 -16.22 16.77 3.73
C GLY A 274 -15.84 18.13 4.29
N VAL A 275 -14.70 18.20 4.97
CA VAL A 275 -14.17 19.45 5.54
C VAL A 275 -13.63 20.33 4.42
N PRO A 276 -14.07 21.60 4.32
CA PRO A 276 -13.52 22.54 3.35
C PRO A 276 -12.00 22.72 3.53
N SER A 277 -11.24 22.62 2.44
CA SER A 277 -9.78 22.72 2.46
C SER A 277 -9.25 24.14 2.61
N ASP A 278 -10.10 25.14 2.42
CA ASP A 278 -9.80 26.57 2.48
C ASP A 278 -9.75 27.14 3.91
N ILE A 279 -10.21 26.37 4.92
CA ILE A 279 -10.03 26.71 6.34
C ILE A 279 -8.55 26.96 6.59
N ALA A 280 -8.24 28.21 6.96
CA ALA A 280 -6.88 28.65 7.22
C ALA A 280 -6.37 27.97 8.49
N VAL A 281 -5.23 27.31 8.36
CA VAL A 281 -4.50 26.72 9.48
C VAL A 281 -3.05 27.11 9.32
N SER A 282 -2.58 27.92 10.26
CA SER A 282 -1.19 28.34 10.35
C SER A 282 -0.37 27.34 11.16
N LEU A 283 0.96 27.43 11.07
CA LEU A 283 1.82 26.65 11.98
C LEU A 283 1.57 27.04 13.43
N ASP A 284 1.28 28.32 13.71
CA ASP A 284 1.03 28.78 15.07
C ASP A 284 -0.18 28.04 15.67
N ASP A 285 -1.26 27.87 14.91
CA ASP A 285 -2.44 27.09 15.33
C ASP A 285 -2.13 25.61 15.63
N LEU A 286 -1.06 25.06 15.03
CA LEU A 286 -0.63 23.67 15.26
C LEU A 286 0.27 23.52 16.48
N PHE A 287 0.99 24.57 16.85
CA PHE A 287 1.88 24.60 18.01
C PHE A 287 1.18 25.13 19.26
N GLU A 288 0.13 25.94 19.11
CA GLU A 288 -0.73 26.34 20.22
C GLU A 288 -1.17 25.07 20.97
N GLU A 289 -0.76 25.00 22.23
CA GLU A 289 -1.39 24.09 23.16
C GLU A 289 -2.87 24.39 23.07
N GLU A 290 -3.68 23.37 22.77
CA GLU A 290 -5.06 23.49 23.20
C GLU A 290 -4.93 23.57 24.71
N GLU A 291 -4.82 24.79 25.23
CA GLU A 291 -5.29 25.19 26.54
C GLU A 291 -6.78 24.83 26.49
N ARG A 292 -7.06 23.52 26.50
CA ARG A 292 -8.29 23.04 27.06
C ARG A 292 -8.25 23.65 28.42
N ASP A 293 -9.27 24.45 28.67
CA ASP A 293 -9.74 24.78 29.99
C ASP A 293 -9.96 23.48 30.78
N GLU A 294 -8.89 22.77 31.14
CA GLU A 294 -8.72 22.21 32.47
C GLU A 294 -8.64 23.40 33.47
N VAL A 295 -9.58 24.34 33.35
CA VAL A 295 -10.07 25.11 34.47
C VAL A 295 -10.60 24.03 35.39
N GLY A 296 -9.76 23.68 36.35
CA GLY A 296 -9.97 22.53 37.20
C GLY A 296 -11.40 22.49 37.69
N MET A 297 -12.11 21.44 37.30
CA MET A 297 -13.07 20.82 38.19
C MET A 297 -12.29 20.12 39.34
N ASN A 298 -11.47 20.90 40.05
CA ASN A 298 -11.39 20.81 41.51
C ASN A 298 -12.60 21.61 42.02
N GLY A 299 -13.76 21.02 41.75
CA GLY A 299 -15.04 21.35 42.34
C GLY A 299 -15.49 20.09 43.08
N ASP A 300 -14.67 19.69 44.04
CA ASP A 300 -15.07 19.06 45.28
C ASP A 300 -16.28 19.84 45.83
N ASP A 301 -17.48 19.47 45.37
CA ASP A 301 -18.74 19.68 46.09
C ASP A 301 -19.93 19.01 45.35
N TYR A 302 -20.70 18.24 46.12
CA TYR A 302 -22.15 18.03 45.95
C TYR A 302 -22.71 16.90 45.04
N PHE A 303 -22.12 15.71 45.11
CA PHE A 303 -22.96 14.49 45.07
C PHE A 303 -22.61 13.57 46.23
N ASP A 304 -22.89 14.06 47.44
CA ASP A 304 -23.34 13.18 48.52
C ASP A 304 -24.69 12.58 48.09
N THR A 305 -24.70 11.25 47.99
CA THR A 305 -25.89 10.42 47.99
C THR A 305 -26.73 10.71 49.24
N PRO A 306 -28.08 10.67 49.16
CA PRO A 306 -28.72 9.46 49.64
C PRO A 306 -30.04 9.15 48.93
N PHE A 307 -30.09 8.05 48.17
CA PHE A 307 -31.29 7.23 48.14
C PHE A 307 -31.03 5.97 48.96
N ASN A 308 -30.95 6.19 50.27
CA ASN A 308 -31.23 5.19 51.28
C ASN A 308 -32.75 5.23 51.51
N MET A 309 -33.52 4.54 50.68
CA MET A 309 -34.91 4.19 51.02
C MET A 309 -34.85 2.84 51.74
N GLY A 310 -34.63 2.92 53.05
CA GLY A 310 -35.08 1.88 53.95
C GLY A 310 -36.57 2.10 54.22
N ASP A 311 -37.41 1.26 53.62
CA ASP A 311 -38.78 1.06 54.07
C ASP A 311 -38.85 -0.37 54.63
N ASP A 312 -38.42 -0.51 55.88
CA ASP A 312 -39.00 -1.46 56.82
C ASP A 312 -40.04 -0.68 57.64
N GLU A 313 -41.33 -0.85 57.36
CA GLU A 313 -42.36 -0.63 58.38
C GLU A 313 -43.51 -1.65 58.25
N GLN A 314 -43.82 -2.25 59.39
CA GLN A 314 -44.63 -3.44 59.66
C GLN A 314 -46.14 -3.24 59.45
N VAL A 315 -46.86 -4.29 59.02
CA VAL A 315 -47.99 -4.96 59.73
C VAL A 315 -48.14 -6.39 59.21
#